data_AF-A0A9K3IM21-F1
#
_entry.id   AF-A0A9K3IM21-F1
#
_cell.length_a   1.000
_cell.length_b   1.000
_cell.length_c   1.000
_cell.angle_alpha   90.00
_cell.angle_beta   90.00
_cell.angle_gamma   90.00
#
_symmetry.space_group_name_H-M   'P 1'
#
loop_
_entity.id
_entity.type
_entity.pdbx_description
1 polymer ?
#
loop_
_entity_poly.entity_id
_entity_poly.type
_entity_poly.pdbx_seq_one_letter_code
_entity_poly.pdbx_strand_id
1 'polypeptide(L)'
;MQTADLELQNKSYNTALYLAAAAGNIKAVKIMVEKNMALLTIAGGNRKMMPLYVATLYGNEDVVKYMYNHSNNLCDGGWMPLNRGWLLLKCVENDMFDVALKIVTTYPDLGTGSVLEVLARKPEAFREMKLNVISRTIRWGKILYSKMLSTPQ
;
A
#
# COMPACT_ATOMS: atom_id res chain seq x y z
N MET A 1 -24.02 17.86 2.84
CA MET A 1 -22.76 17.66 3.59
C MET A 1 -21.69 18.44 2.87
N GLN A 2 -21.16 19.48 3.50
CA GLN A 2 -20.05 20.25 2.95
C GLN A 2 -18.76 19.43 3.08
N THR A 3 -17.78 19.69 2.22
CA THR A 3 -16.47 18.99 2.28
C THR A 3 -15.76 19.19 3.61
N ALA A 4 -15.93 20.35 4.24
CA ALA A 4 -15.40 20.67 5.56
C ALA A 4 -16.00 19.81 6.69
N ASP A 5 -17.27 19.39 6.58
CA ASP A 5 -17.90 18.52 7.59
C ASP A 5 -17.20 17.16 7.68
N LEU A 6 -16.65 16.67 6.56
CA LEU A 6 -15.93 15.39 6.51
C LEU A 6 -14.57 15.44 7.23
N GLU A 7 -14.01 16.64 7.39
CA GLU A 7 -12.70 16.84 8.00
C GLU A 7 -12.77 16.95 9.53
N LEU A 8 -13.98 16.96 10.10
CA LEU A 8 -14.20 17.01 11.53
C LEU A 8 -13.49 15.84 12.24
N GLN A 9 -12.82 16.18 13.32
CA GLN A 9 -12.04 15.24 14.13
C GLN A 9 -12.69 15.03 15.49
N ASN A 10 -12.70 13.79 15.98
CA ASN A 10 -13.09 13.51 17.36
C ASN A 10 -11.98 13.92 18.36
N LYS A 11 -12.18 13.67 19.66
CA LYS A 11 -11.21 14.00 20.72
C LYS A 11 -9.83 13.33 20.57
N SER A 12 -9.73 12.25 19.80
CA SER A 12 -8.48 11.54 19.47
C SER A 12 -7.92 11.95 18.11
N TYR A 13 -8.44 13.03 17.52
CA TYR A 13 -8.07 13.54 16.21
C TYR A 13 -8.49 12.63 15.04
N ASN A 14 -9.36 11.66 15.27
CA ASN A 14 -9.79 10.75 14.21
C ASN A 14 -10.91 11.39 13.39
N THR A 15 -10.74 11.42 12.07
CA THR A 15 -11.83 11.69 11.12
C THR A 15 -12.72 10.45 10.95
N ALA A 16 -13.89 10.62 10.36
CA ALA A 16 -14.74 9.49 9.97
C ALA A 16 -14.00 8.52 9.02
N LEU A 17 -13.17 9.04 8.11
CA LEU A 17 -12.34 8.23 7.21
C LEU A 17 -11.35 7.37 8.01
N TYR A 18 -10.67 7.94 9.01
CA TYR A 18 -9.72 7.19 9.84
C TYR A 18 -10.40 6.00 10.53
N LEU A 19 -11.58 6.21 11.10
CA LEU A 19 -12.34 5.15 11.77
C LEU A 19 -12.83 4.08 10.78
N ALA A 20 -13.35 4.49 9.61
CA ALA A 20 -13.76 3.56 8.57
C ALA A 20 -12.58 2.73 8.03
N ALA A 21 -11.41 3.34 7.92
CA ALA A 21 -10.18 2.69 7.48
C ALA A 21 -9.70 1.65 8.50
N ALA A 22 -9.75 1.97 9.79
CA ALA A 22 -9.46 1.03 10.88
C ALA A 22 -10.46 -0.14 10.92
N ALA A 23 -11.73 0.13 10.63
CA ALA A 23 -12.79 -0.88 10.62
C ALA A 23 -12.88 -1.70 9.32
N GLY A 24 -12.07 -1.41 8.31
CA GLY A 24 -12.10 -2.11 7.03
C GLY A 24 -13.34 -1.82 6.17
N ASN A 25 -14.07 -0.73 6.46
CA ASN A 25 -15.30 -0.40 5.74
C ASN A 25 -14.99 0.28 4.40
N ILE A 26 -14.65 -0.54 3.40
CA ILE A 26 -14.27 -0.08 2.05
C ILE A 26 -15.35 0.77 1.38
N LYS A 27 -16.64 0.48 1.61
CA LYS A 27 -17.75 1.25 1.01
C LYS A 27 -17.76 2.69 1.55
N ALA A 28 -17.66 2.85 2.87
CA ALA A 28 -17.61 4.16 3.49
C ALA A 28 -16.34 4.93 3.08
N VAL A 29 -15.19 4.24 3.03
CA VAL A 29 -13.94 4.83 2.56
C VAL A 29 -14.06 5.40 1.14
N LYS A 30 -14.58 4.61 0.19
CA LYS A 30 -14.77 5.03 -1.20
C LYS A 30 -15.64 6.29 -1.30
N ILE A 31 -16.81 6.26 -0.66
CA ILE A 31 -17.75 7.39 -0.67
C ILE A 31 -17.12 8.67 -0.09
N MET A 32 -16.32 8.55 0.98
CA MET A 32 -15.67 9.71 1.60
C MET A 32 -14.52 10.25 0.74
N VAL A 33 -13.66 9.40 0.20
CA VAL A 33 -12.52 9.80 -0.65
C VAL A 33 -13.00 10.43 -1.96
N GLU A 34 -14.06 9.89 -2.58
CA GLU A 34 -14.68 10.47 -3.79
C GLU A 34 -15.23 11.88 -3.54
N LYS A 35 -15.67 12.18 -2.30
CA LYS A 35 -16.18 13.50 -1.92
C LYS A 35 -15.09 14.48 -1.52
N ASN A 36 -14.05 14.00 -0.84
CA ASN A 36 -12.93 14.83 -0.40
C ASN A 36 -11.65 13.99 -0.27
N MET A 37 -10.76 14.09 -1.26
CA MET A 37 -9.48 13.38 -1.25
C MET A 37 -8.52 13.87 -0.17
N ALA A 38 -8.67 15.11 0.33
CA ALA A 38 -7.79 15.66 1.37
C ALA A 38 -7.84 14.85 2.68
N LEU A 39 -8.95 14.12 2.91
CA LEU A 39 -9.12 13.23 4.04
C LEU A 39 -8.01 12.17 4.16
N LEU A 40 -7.44 11.73 3.02
CA LEU A 40 -6.35 10.74 3.00
C LEU A 40 -5.10 11.23 3.74
N THR A 41 -4.95 12.55 3.88
CA THR A 41 -3.79 13.19 4.52
C THR A 41 -4.07 13.79 5.91
N ILE A 42 -5.29 13.67 6.42
CA ILE A 42 -5.62 14.16 7.77
C ILE A 42 -5.22 13.10 8.81
N ALA A 43 -4.19 13.40 9.59
CA ALA A 43 -3.66 12.49 10.60
C ALA A 43 -4.63 12.30 11.78
N GLY A 44 -4.85 11.04 12.15
CA GLY A 44 -5.56 10.63 13.37
C GLY A 44 -4.61 10.06 14.42
N GLY A 45 -5.17 9.36 15.41
CA GLY A 45 -4.40 8.70 16.46
C GLY A 45 -3.53 9.69 17.25
N ASN A 46 -4.12 10.77 17.74
CA ASN A 46 -3.41 11.89 18.35
C ASN A 46 -2.46 12.62 17.38
N ARG A 47 -2.87 12.75 16.11
CA ARG A 47 -2.10 13.35 15.01
C ARG A 47 -0.79 12.64 14.68
N LYS A 48 -0.68 11.35 15.01
CA LYS A 48 0.54 10.55 14.81
C LYS A 48 0.46 9.62 13.62
N MET A 49 -0.75 9.26 13.17
CA MET A 49 -0.95 8.18 12.21
C MET A 49 -1.83 8.60 11.03
N MET A 50 -1.40 8.22 9.84
CA MET A 50 -2.16 8.44 8.61
C MET A 50 -3.30 7.42 8.48
N PRO A 51 -4.43 7.78 7.84
CA PRO A 51 -5.53 6.83 7.59
C PRO A 51 -5.09 5.54 6.90
N LEU A 52 -4.19 5.62 5.92
CA LEU A 52 -3.64 4.45 5.24
C LEU A 52 -2.81 3.56 6.18
N TYR A 53 -2.05 4.15 7.12
CA TYR A 53 -1.30 3.38 8.11
C TYR A 53 -2.24 2.61 9.04
N VAL A 54 -3.31 3.23 9.54
CA VAL A 54 -4.25 2.52 10.43
C VAL A 54 -4.99 1.39 9.71
N ALA A 55 -5.35 1.56 8.43
CA ALA A 55 -5.90 0.46 7.63
C ALA A 55 -4.92 -0.72 7.53
N THR A 56 -3.64 -0.42 7.32
CA THR A 56 -2.57 -1.43 7.24
C THR A 56 -2.34 -2.09 8.60
N LEU A 57 -2.36 -1.32 9.70
CA LEU A 57 -2.20 -1.81 11.07
C LEU A 57 -3.23 -2.89 11.43
N TYR A 58 -4.47 -2.74 10.96
CA TYR A 58 -5.55 -3.69 11.19
C TYR A 58 -5.73 -4.72 10.06
N GLY A 59 -4.82 -4.79 9.09
CA GLY A 59 -4.86 -5.82 8.05
C GLY A 59 -5.95 -5.63 6.99
N ASN A 60 -6.52 -4.43 6.85
CA ASN A 60 -7.64 -4.15 5.95
C ASN A 60 -7.20 -3.98 4.48
N GLU A 61 -6.77 -5.08 3.85
CA GLU A 61 -6.09 -5.08 2.56
C GLU A 61 -6.83 -4.35 1.43
N ASP A 62 -8.14 -4.55 1.28
CA ASP A 62 -8.95 -3.87 0.26
C ASP A 62 -8.95 -2.34 0.43
N VAL A 63 -9.00 -1.88 1.68
CA VAL A 63 -8.91 -0.45 2.02
C VAL A 63 -7.50 0.06 1.73
N VAL A 64 -6.47 -0.69 2.10
CA VAL A 64 -5.07 -0.32 1.85
C VAL A 64 -4.80 -0.18 0.35
N LYS A 65 -5.20 -1.17 -0.46
CA LYS A 65 -5.05 -1.13 -1.92
C LYS A 65 -5.77 0.07 -2.52
N TYR A 66 -7.02 0.32 -2.10
CA TYR A 66 -7.79 1.45 -2.60
C TYR A 66 -7.14 2.79 -2.22
N MET A 67 -6.83 3.00 -0.95
CA MET A 67 -6.26 4.26 -0.45
C MET A 67 -4.87 4.53 -1.05
N TYR A 68 -4.01 3.51 -1.17
CA TYR A 68 -2.68 3.67 -1.79
C TYR A 68 -2.78 4.13 -3.24
N ASN A 69 -3.73 3.58 -4.01
CA ASN A 69 -3.92 4.00 -5.41
C ASN A 69 -4.45 5.44 -5.55
N HIS A 70 -4.95 6.05 -4.47
CA HIS A 70 -5.42 7.44 -4.44
C HIS A 70 -4.49 8.38 -3.67
N SER A 71 -3.40 7.88 -3.08
CA SER A 71 -2.51 8.67 -2.23
C SER A 71 -1.34 9.33 -2.98
N ASN A 72 -1.45 9.50 -4.31
CA ASN A 72 -0.42 10.11 -5.16
C ASN A 72 1.00 9.58 -4.87
N ASN A 73 1.14 8.25 -4.83
CA ASN A 73 2.41 7.57 -4.50
C ASN A 73 3.03 7.95 -3.15
N LEU A 74 2.25 8.49 -2.20
CA LEU A 74 2.70 8.98 -0.90
C LEU A 74 3.58 10.24 -1.01
N CYS A 75 3.43 11.04 -2.07
CA CYS A 75 4.20 12.26 -2.28
C CYS A 75 3.58 13.51 -1.63
N ASP A 76 2.32 13.46 -1.23
CA ASP A 76 1.62 14.61 -0.65
C ASP A 76 2.19 15.03 0.71
N GLY A 77 1.93 16.27 1.14
CA GLY A 77 2.57 16.90 2.31
C GLY A 77 2.38 16.17 3.65
N GLY A 78 1.43 15.22 3.76
CA GLY A 78 1.25 14.39 4.95
C GLY A 78 2.26 13.24 5.09
N TRP A 79 3.07 12.96 4.06
CA TRP A 79 4.00 11.84 4.03
C TRP A 79 5.46 12.28 4.19
N MET A 80 6.11 11.71 5.21
CA MET A 80 7.52 11.94 5.55
C MET A 80 8.28 10.60 5.47
N PRO A 81 9.61 10.61 5.27
CA PRO A 81 10.38 9.36 5.21
C PRO A 81 10.10 8.40 6.38
N LEU A 82 9.94 8.94 7.59
CA LEU A 82 9.65 8.16 8.80
C LEU A 82 8.31 7.41 8.72
N ASN A 83 7.20 8.10 8.38
CA ASN A 83 5.88 7.46 8.35
C ASN A 83 5.68 6.57 7.12
N ARG A 84 6.40 6.81 6.01
CA ARG A 84 6.50 5.86 4.88
C ARG A 84 7.22 4.57 5.31
N GLY A 85 8.29 4.68 6.09
CA GLY A 85 9.00 3.53 6.66
C GLY A 85 8.10 2.69 7.56
N TRP A 86 7.33 3.32 8.45
CA TRP A 86 6.34 2.61 9.28
C TRP A 86 5.26 1.91 8.46
N LEU A 87 4.74 2.59 7.43
CA LEU A 87 3.77 1.99 6.51
C LEU A 87 4.36 0.78 5.80
N LEU A 88 5.56 0.90 5.23
CA LEU A 88 6.25 -0.18 4.54
C LEU A 88 6.46 -1.40 5.45
N LEU A 89 7.00 -1.17 6.65
CA LEU A 89 7.19 -2.21 7.65
C LEU A 89 5.88 -2.92 7.95
N LYS A 90 4.80 -2.15 8.18
CA LYS A 90 3.48 -2.70 8.49
C LYS A 90 2.85 -3.45 7.32
N CYS A 91 3.08 -3.05 6.08
CA CYS A 91 2.66 -3.80 4.90
C CYS A 91 3.34 -5.18 4.85
N VAL A 92 4.64 -5.24 5.13
CA VAL A 92 5.40 -6.50 5.14
C VAL A 92 4.97 -7.41 6.29
N GLU A 93 4.74 -6.84 7.48
CA GLU A 93 4.23 -7.59 8.64
C GLU A 93 2.86 -8.23 8.36
N ASN A 94 2.02 -7.59 7.53
CA ASN A 94 0.70 -8.10 7.12
C ASN A 94 0.68 -8.75 5.73
N ASP A 95 1.83 -9.10 5.16
CA ASP A 95 1.94 -9.79 3.86
C ASP A 95 1.31 -9.05 2.67
N MET A 96 1.14 -7.73 2.77
CA MET A 96 0.64 -6.84 1.71
C MET A 96 1.77 -6.48 0.72
N PHE A 97 2.39 -7.50 0.13
CA PHE A 97 3.60 -7.36 -0.69
C PHE A 97 3.39 -6.52 -1.96
N ASP A 98 2.18 -6.52 -2.53
CA ASP A 98 1.83 -5.68 -3.68
C ASP A 98 2.08 -4.19 -3.40
N VAL A 99 1.65 -3.73 -2.21
CA VAL A 99 1.78 -2.33 -1.81
C VAL A 99 3.19 -2.06 -1.31
N ALA A 100 3.77 -2.98 -0.53
CA ALA A 100 5.16 -2.87 -0.08
C ALA A 100 6.14 -2.74 -1.25
N LEU A 101 5.96 -3.54 -2.30
CA LEU A 101 6.79 -3.50 -3.51
C LEU A 101 6.67 -2.16 -4.23
N LYS A 102 5.44 -1.61 -4.35
CA LYS A 102 5.24 -0.28 -4.93
C LYS A 102 5.94 0.80 -4.09
N ILE A 103 5.87 0.73 -2.75
CA ILE A 103 6.53 1.70 -1.86
C ILE A 103 8.05 1.66 -2.04
N VAL A 104 8.69 0.50 -1.98
CA VAL A 104 10.16 0.41 -2.14
C VAL A 104 10.61 0.74 -3.56
N THR A 105 9.77 0.49 -4.57
CA THR A 105 10.06 0.92 -5.95
C THR A 105 10.06 2.45 -6.07
N THR A 106 9.11 3.12 -5.40
CA THR A 106 9.03 4.59 -5.39
C THR A 106 10.09 5.22 -4.48
N TYR A 107 10.42 4.58 -3.35
CA TYR A 107 11.35 5.06 -2.33
C TYR A 107 12.39 3.99 -1.97
N PRO A 108 13.41 3.77 -2.81
CA PRO A 108 14.39 2.70 -2.63
C PRO A 108 15.13 2.74 -1.28
N ASP A 109 15.36 3.94 -0.74
CA ASP A 109 16.07 4.13 0.53
C ASP A 109 15.36 3.48 1.73
N LEU A 110 14.04 3.28 1.64
CA LEU A 110 13.23 2.66 2.69
C LEU A 110 13.40 1.14 2.76
N GLY A 111 13.98 0.50 1.75
CA GLY A 111 14.15 -0.96 1.67
C GLY A 111 15.28 -1.54 2.53
N THR A 112 15.83 -0.77 3.47
CA THR A 112 17.04 -1.14 4.23
C THR A 112 16.72 -1.53 5.68
N GLY A 113 17.59 -2.33 6.31
CA GLY A 113 17.52 -2.66 7.74
C GLY A 113 16.28 -3.44 8.18
N SER A 114 15.31 -2.75 8.78
CA SER A 114 14.15 -3.35 9.48
C SER A 114 13.24 -4.16 8.57
N VAL A 115 13.04 -3.71 7.33
CA VAL A 115 12.24 -4.44 6.34
C VAL A 115 12.91 -5.77 5.96
N LEU A 116 14.24 -5.77 5.81
CA LEU A 116 15.01 -6.99 5.53
C LEU A 116 14.96 -7.96 6.72
N GLU A 117 14.98 -7.45 7.96
CA GLU A 117 14.83 -8.26 9.16
C GLU A 117 13.48 -8.99 9.20
N VAL A 118 12.38 -8.29 8.93
CA VAL A 118 11.04 -8.92 8.89
C VAL A 118 10.94 -9.93 7.75
N LEU A 119 11.44 -9.60 6.55
CA LEU A 119 11.45 -10.52 5.42
C LEU A 119 12.30 -11.78 5.69
N ALA A 120 13.44 -11.64 6.37
CA ALA A 120 14.28 -12.78 6.74
C ALA A 120 13.56 -13.78 7.67
N ARG A 121 12.59 -13.30 8.46
CA ARG A 121 11.72 -14.14 9.30
C ARG A 121 10.53 -14.76 8.55
N LYS A 122 10.29 -14.34 7.31
CA LYS A 122 9.17 -14.78 6.46
C LYS A 122 9.64 -15.41 5.13
N PRO A 123 10.32 -16.57 5.16
CA PRO A 123 10.85 -17.22 3.95
C PRO A 123 9.76 -17.60 2.93
N GLU A 124 8.53 -17.80 3.36
CA GLU A 124 7.35 -18.07 2.52
C GLU A 124 7.02 -16.94 1.55
N ALA A 125 7.30 -15.68 1.88
CA ALA A 125 7.12 -14.54 0.98
C ALA A 125 7.90 -14.73 -0.34
N PHE A 126 9.05 -15.42 -0.27
CA PHE A 126 9.87 -15.73 -1.44
C PHE A 126 9.39 -16.95 -2.22
N ARG A 127 8.53 -17.79 -1.64
CA ARG A 127 8.01 -19.01 -2.28
C ARG A 127 6.96 -18.66 -3.33
N GLU A 128 6.09 -17.69 -3.06
CA GLU A 128 5.14 -17.15 -4.04
C GLU A 128 5.83 -16.41 -5.19
N MET A 129 6.91 -15.68 -4.88
CA MET A 129 7.67 -14.94 -5.89
C MET A 129 8.37 -15.86 -6.91
N LYS A 130 8.83 -17.04 -6.50
CA LYS A 130 9.42 -18.03 -7.42
C LYS A 130 8.44 -18.45 -8.52
N LEU A 131 7.15 -18.59 -8.24
CA LEU A 131 6.16 -18.97 -9.26
C LEU A 131 5.98 -17.87 -10.32
N ASN A 132 6.04 -16.60 -9.93
CA ASN A 132 5.89 -15.45 -10.84
C ASN A 132 7.17 -15.16 -11.65
N VAL A 133 8.36 -15.34 -11.07
CA VAL A 133 9.63 -15.17 -11.81
C VAL A 133 9.85 -16.33 -12.77
N ILE A 134 9.62 -17.58 -12.33
CA ILE A 134 9.74 -18.77 -13.18
C ILE A 134 8.71 -18.73 -14.31
N SER A 135 7.46 -18.30 -14.05
CA SER A 135 6.47 -18.15 -15.12
C SER A 135 6.84 -17.06 -16.13
N ARG A 136 7.47 -15.96 -15.70
CA ARG A 136 7.97 -14.90 -16.60
C ARG A 136 9.13 -15.40 -17.46
N THR A 137 10.09 -16.13 -16.90
CA THR A 137 11.22 -16.70 -17.68
C THR A 137 10.76 -17.78 -18.64
N ILE A 138 9.81 -18.64 -18.24
CA ILE A 138 9.20 -19.64 -19.13
C ILE A 138 8.41 -18.97 -20.26
N ARG A 139 7.66 -17.90 -19.96
CA ARG A 139 6.90 -17.14 -20.98
C ARG A 139 7.85 -16.49 -21.99
N TRP A 140 8.98 -15.92 -21.56
CA TRP A 140 10.02 -15.39 -22.45
C TRP A 140 10.65 -16.47 -23.31
N GLY A 141 10.95 -17.65 -22.74
CA GLY A 141 11.45 -18.80 -23.48
C GLY A 141 10.47 -19.27 -24.57
N LYS A 142 9.17 -19.32 -24.27
CA LYS A 142 8.13 -19.65 -25.26
C LYS A 142 8.00 -18.61 -26.37
N ILE A 143 8.12 -17.32 -26.06
CA ILE A 143 8.08 -16.22 -27.06
C ILE A 143 9.32 -16.25 -27.97
N LEU A 144 10.50 -16.55 -27.41
CA LEU A 144 11.73 -16.72 -28.20
C LEU A 144 11.63 -17.94 -29.12
N TYR A 145 11.16 -19.06 -28.61
CA TYR A 145 10.97 -20.29 -29.39
C TYR A 145 9.97 -20.11 -30.53
N SER A 146 8.85 -19.42 -30.30
CA SER A 146 7.87 -19.15 -31.36
C SER A 146 8.40 -18.21 -32.44
N LYS A 147 9.24 -17.22 -32.07
CA LYS A 147 9.91 -16.32 -33.02
C LYS A 147 10.97 -17.02 -33.87
N MET A 148 11.66 -18.03 -33.32
CA MET A 148 12.67 -18.81 -34.05
C MET A 148 12.07 -19.76 -35.09
N LEU A 149 10.85 -20.25 -34.87
CA LEU A 149 10.16 -21.15 -35.82
C LEU A 149 9.38 -20.42 -36.92
N SER A 150 9.26 -19.09 -36.82
CA SER A 150 8.49 -18.26 -37.77
C SER A 150 9.36 -17.52 -38.81
N THR A 151 10.64 -17.85 -38.97
CA THR A 151 11.46 -17.32 -40.08
C THR A 151 11.15 -18.07 -41.37
N PRO A 152 10.65 -17.41 -42.44
CA PRO A 152 10.44 -18.06 -43.72
C PRO A 152 11.78 -18.31 -44.43
N GLN A 153 11.86 -19.44 -45.15
CA GLN A 153 12.94 -19.76 -46.10
C GLN A 153 12.97 -18.77 -47.27
#